data_AF-W4HGU3-F1
#
_entry.id   AF-W4HGU3-F1
#
_cell.length_a   1.000
_cell.length_b   1.000
_cell.length_c   1.000
_cell.angle_alpha   90.00
_cell.angle_beta   90.00
_cell.angle_gamma   90.00
#
_symmetry.space_group_name_H-M   'P 1'
#
loop_
_entity.id
_entity.type
_entity.pdbx_description
1 polymer ?
#
loop_
_entity_poly.entity_id
_entity_poly.type
_entity_poly.pdbx_seq_one_letter_code
_entity_poly.pdbx_strand_id
1 'polypeptide(L)'
;MPHTLSLDDAALLIRDAYARDLGDRLHTTIDVRGVQAHYLHDGTLIIPGTNEFSDWFDFNLQIGAVALEGHGFETVPGDSGAIYHGGFLEHAQIVYTFAKGLRPKFVVGHSLGAASAQIVGASLAVPTIAFASPRTTKTRTKLRGEGWVVNVNRVDDTVAHVPPPFLGFRHMGSLYWMAPDEPEVGEDHRIDNYIPLLKLKRIRDRLPAAWPR
;
A
#
# COMPACT_ATOMS: atom_id res chain seq x y z
N MET A 1 11.98 -22.13 8.55
CA MET A 1 11.55 -21.92 7.15
C MET A 1 11.23 -20.45 7.00
N PRO A 2 11.48 -19.80 5.84
CA PRO A 2 10.97 -18.45 5.64
C PRO A 2 9.44 -18.51 5.81
N HIS A 3 8.92 -17.82 6.81
CA HIS A 3 7.48 -17.67 6.96
C HIS A 3 6.99 -16.86 5.75
N THR A 4 5.95 -17.32 5.09
CA THR A 4 5.27 -16.61 4.01
C THR A 4 3.90 -16.15 4.52
N LEU A 5 3.40 -15.04 3.97
CA LEU A 5 2.06 -14.53 4.25
C LEU A 5 1.20 -14.69 2.99
N SER A 6 0.05 -15.35 3.11
CA SER A 6 -0.85 -15.53 1.97
C SER A 6 -1.50 -14.19 1.58
N LEU A 7 -1.84 -14.02 0.30
CA LEU A 7 -2.55 -12.82 -0.15
C LEU A 7 -3.94 -12.73 0.48
N ASP A 8 -4.63 -13.85 0.66
CA ASP A 8 -5.94 -13.92 1.31
C ASP A 8 -5.86 -13.44 2.77
N ASP A 9 -4.91 -13.96 3.55
CA ASP A 9 -4.72 -13.55 4.96
C ASP A 9 -4.37 -12.07 5.06
N ALA A 10 -3.48 -11.59 4.18
CA ALA A 10 -3.10 -10.17 4.13
C ALA A 10 -4.32 -9.26 3.85
N ALA A 11 -5.19 -9.65 2.92
CA ALA A 11 -6.41 -8.87 2.62
C ALA A 11 -7.40 -8.87 3.80
N LEU A 12 -7.54 -10.01 4.50
CA LEU A 12 -8.38 -10.11 5.71
C LEU A 12 -7.83 -9.24 6.85
N LEU A 13 -6.51 -9.19 7.05
CA LEU A 13 -5.89 -8.32 8.05
C LEU A 13 -6.19 -6.84 7.81
N ILE A 14 -6.19 -6.40 6.55
CA ILE A 14 -6.57 -5.02 6.19
C ILE A 14 -8.05 -4.77 6.51
N ARG A 15 -8.93 -5.68 6.09
CA ARG A 15 -10.37 -5.58 6.40
C ARG A 15 -10.60 -5.48 7.91
N ASP A 16 -9.96 -6.35 8.69
CA ASP A 16 -10.09 -6.38 10.14
C ASP A 16 -9.53 -5.10 10.79
N ALA A 17 -8.46 -4.52 10.23
CA ALA A 17 -7.95 -3.21 10.67
C ALA A 17 -8.98 -2.10 10.47
N TYR A 18 -9.62 -2.02 9.28
CA TYR A 18 -10.70 -1.06 9.03
C TYR A 18 -11.91 -1.27 9.94
N ALA A 19 -12.28 -2.53 10.20
CA ALA A 19 -13.37 -2.89 11.09
C ALA A 19 -13.04 -2.70 12.59
N ARG A 20 -11.80 -2.33 12.93
CA ARG A 20 -11.27 -2.29 14.31
C ARG A 20 -11.41 -3.62 15.04
N ASP A 21 -11.27 -4.72 14.31
CA ASP A 21 -11.47 -6.10 14.75
C ASP A 21 -10.15 -6.90 14.80
N LEU A 22 -9.02 -6.22 15.06
CA LEU A 22 -7.73 -6.89 15.24
C LEU A 22 -7.66 -7.66 16.57
N GLY A 23 -8.41 -7.22 17.59
CA GLY A 23 -8.54 -7.89 18.88
C GLY A 23 -7.19 -8.18 19.55
N ASP A 24 -7.08 -9.37 20.14
CA ASP A 24 -5.89 -9.83 20.88
C ASP A 24 -4.64 -10.06 19.99
N ARG A 25 -4.76 -9.90 18.67
CA ARG A 25 -3.59 -9.94 17.77
C ARG A 25 -2.75 -8.67 17.88
N LEU A 26 -3.36 -7.56 18.28
CA LEU A 26 -2.74 -6.24 18.31
C LEU A 26 -1.71 -6.14 19.44
N HIS A 27 -0.46 -5.88 19.10
CA HIS A 27 0.60 -5.60 20.07
C HIS A 27 0.71 -4.10 20.38
N THR A 28 0.76 -3.27 19.34
CA THR A 28 0.85 -1.81 19.50
C THR A 28 0.38 -1.09 18.24
N THR A 29 0.04 0.20 18.34
CA THR A 29 -0.52 0.99 17.25
C THR A 29 -0.01 2.42 17.30
N ILE A 30 -0.03 3.10 16.16
CA ILE A 30 0.06 4.56 16.07
C ILE A 30 -1.18 5.13 15.41
N ASP A 31 -1.54 6.33 15.83
CA ASP A 31 -2.48 7.22 15.16
C ASP A 31 -1.96 8.64 15.37
N VAL A 32 -1.20 9.15 14.40
CA VAL A 32 -0.52 10.44 14.52
C VAL A 32 -0.72 11.21 13.23
N ARG A 33 -1.37 12.38 13.32
CA ARG A 33 -1.62 13.27 12.17
C ARG A 33 -2.30 12.54 10.99
N GLY A 34 -3.26 11.64 11.29
CA GLY A 34 -3.97 10.84 10.29
C GLY A 34 -3.20 9.64 9.75
N VAL A 35 -1.96 9.41 10.20
CA VAL A 35 -1.19 8.20 9.89
C VAL A 35 -1.50 7.12 10.90
N GLN A 36 -2.13 6.03 10.43
CA GLN A 36 -2.47 4.86 11.23
C GLN A 36 -1.62 3.66 10.83
N ALA A 37 -1.14 2.92 11.82
CA ALA A 37 -0.50 1.62 11.60
C ALA A 37 -0.64 0.73 12.84
N HIS A 38 -0.82 -0.56 12.61
CA HIS A 38 -1.01 -1.58 13.65
C HIS A 38 0.10 -2.62 13.55
N TYR A 39 0.76 -2.89 14.66
CA TYR A 39 1.75 -3.95 14.75
C TYR A 39 1.18 -5.11 15.57
N LEU A 40 1.23 -6.31 15.00
CA LEU A 40 0.67 -7.52 15.61
C LEU A 40 1.74 -8.34 16.34
N HIS A 41 1.31 -9.19 17.27
CA HIS A 41 2.18 -10.08 18.05
C HIS A 41 2.98 -11.08 17.19
N ASP A 42 2.48 -11.44 16.01
CA ASP A 42 3.19 -12.32 15.09
C ASP A 42 4.36 -11.63 14.34
N GLY A 43 4.42 -10.29 14.42
CA GLY A 43 5.39 -9.43 13.75
C GLY A 43 4.88 -8.78 12.46
N THR A 44 3.59 -8.88 12.15
CA THR A 44 2.99 -8.24 10.98
C THR A 44 2.66 -6.78 11.25
N LEU A 45 3.13 -5.88 10.38
CA LEU A 45 2.74 -4.48 10.37
C LEU A 45 1.62 -4.27 9.34
N ILE A 46 0.50 -3.70 9.78
CA ILE A 46 -0.65 -3.37 8.94
C ILE A 46 -0.75 -1.85 8.83
N ILE A 47 -0.85 -1.35 7.61
CA ILE A 47 -0.98 0.08 7.31
C ILE A 47 -2.29 0.27 6.54
N PRO A 48 -3.41 0.55 7.22
CA PRO A 48 -4.65 0.87 6.53
C PRO A 48 -4.50 2.18 5.74
N GLY A 49 -5.40 2.42 4.78
CA GLY A 49 -5.59 3.74 4.21
C GLY A 49 -6.29 4.68 5.20
N THR A 50 -6.38 5.97 4.85
CA THR A 50 -7.11 6.95 5.65
C THR A 50 -8.64 6.75 5.55
N ASN A 51 -9.38 7.13 6.60
CA ASN A 51 -10.84 7.19 6.59
C ASN A 51 -11.39 8.43 5.85
N GLU A 52 -10.53 9.43 5.59
CA GLU A 52 -10.83 10.67 4.86
C GLU A 52 -10.29 10.56 3.42
N PHE A 53 -10.47 9.39 2.82
CA PHE A 53 -9.79 8.94 1.61
C PHE A 53 -9.90 9.92 0.44
N SER A 54 -11.09 10.43 0.12
CA SER A 54 -11.28 11.43 -0.94
C SER A 54 -10.49 12.70 -0.67
N ASP A 55 -10.59 13.24 0.53
CA ASP A 55 -10.08 14.57 0.87
C ASP A 55 -8.56 14.57 0.91
N TRP A 56 -7.96 13.52 1.46
CA TRP A 56 -6.51 13.36 1.47
C TRP A 56 -5.97 13.14 0.05
N PHE A 57 -6.66 12.36 -0.78
CA PHE A 57 -6.20 12.04 -2.12
C PHE A 57 -6.41 13.20 -3.10
N ASP A 58 -7.50 13.96 -2.96
CA ASP A 58 -7.75 15.20 -3.68
C ASP A 58 -6.73 16.27 -3.28
N PHE A 59 -6.38 16.37 -1.99
CA PHE A 59 -5.31 17.25 -1.51
C PHE A 59 -3.94 16.84 -2.07
N ASN A 60 -3.65 15.54 -2.12
CA ASN A 60 -2.37 15.03 -2.56
C ASN A 60 -2.23 14.91 -4.08
N LEU A 61 -3.30 14.77 -4.84
CA LEU A 61 -3.22 14.56 -6.29
C LEU A 61 -3.89 15.66 -7.12
N GLN A 62 -4.63 16.57 -6.48
CA GLN A 62 -5.29 17.72 -7.10
C GLN A 62 -6.03 17.36 -8.40
N ILE A 63 -6.89 16.34 -8.35
CA ILE A 63 -7.60 15.84 -9.54
C ILE A 63 -8.77 16.79 -9.94
N GLY A 64 -9.04 17.85 -9.14
CA GLY A 64 -10.02 18.90 -9.41
C GLY A 64 -9.42 20.32 -9.48
N ALA A 65 -10.05 21.21 -10.24
CA ALA A 65 -9.56 22.54 -10.67
C ALA A 65 -9.39 23.62 -9.57
N VAL A 66 -9.27 23.25 -8.29
CA VAL A 66 -9.11 24.22 -7.20
C VAL A 66 -7.73 24.03 -6.58
N ALA A 67 -6.84 24.99 -6.82
CA ALA A 67 -5.52 25.05 -6.22
C ALA A 67 -5.63 25.31 -4.70
N LEU A 68 -5.67 24.25 -3.92
CA LEU A 68 -5.36 24.28 -2.48
C LEU A 68 -3.86 24.04 -2.29
N GLU A 69 -3.30 24.51 -1.17
CA GLU A 69 -1.91 24.33 -0.73
C GLU A 69 -1.58 22.84 -0.42
N GLY A 70 -1.80 21.95 -1.38
CA GLY A 70 -1.48 20.52 -1.30
C GLY A 70 -0.25 20.14 -2.11
N HIS A 71 0.29 18.95 -1.86
CA HIS A 71 1.48 18.47 -2.58
C HIS A 71 1.23 18.31 -4.09
N GLY A 72 0.02 17.98 -4.52
CA GLY A 72 -0.21 17.56 -5.91
C GLY A 72 0.82 16.49 -6.33
N PHE A 73 1.27 16.51 -7.59
CA PHE A 73 2.32 15.60 -8.05
C PHE A 73 3.76 16.03 -7.68
N GLU A 74 3.93 16.84 -6.61
CA GLU A 74 5.23 17.20 -6.08
C GLU A 74 6.05 15.95 -5.75
N THR A 75 7.34 16.03 -6.04
CA THR A 75 8.27 14.96 -5.69
C THR A 75 9.44 15.45 -4.87
N VAL A 76 9.79 14.66 -3.87
CA VAL A 76 10.89 14.91 -2.95
C VAL A 76 11.86 13.72 -2.95
N PRO A 77 13.16 13.99 -2.80
CA PRO A 77 14.13 12.93 -2.58
C PRO A 77 13.96 12.35 -1.18
N GLY A 78 13.94 11.03 -1.06
CA GLY A 78 14.14 10.34 0.22
C GLY A 78 15.62 10.13 0.53
N ASP A 79 15.93 9.66 1.73
CA ASP A 79 17.31 9.43 2.20
C ASP A 79 18.12 8.46 1.33
N SER A 80 17.43 7.60 0.56
CA SER A 80 18.06 6.70 -0.40
C SER A 80 18.47 7.37 -1.73
N GLY A 81 18.19 8.67 -1.90
CA GLY A 81 18.32 9.40 -3.17
C GLY A 81 17.20 9.09 -4.17
N ALA A 82 16.24 8.25 -3.81
CA ALA A 82 15.07 7.95 -4.62
C ALA A 82 14.07 9.11 -4.61
N ILE A 83 13.37 9.32 -5.72
CA ILE A 83 12.40 10.41 -5.91
C ILE A 83 11.01 9.83 -5.70
N TYR A 84 10.31 10.32 -4.68
CA TYR A 84 8.97 9.86 -4.30
C TYR A 84 7.94 10.97 -4.45
N HIS A 85 6.68 10.60 -4.54
CA HIS A 85 5.58 11.53 -4.29
C HIS A 85 5.68 12.11 -2.87
N GLY A 86 5.51 13.42 -2.71
CA GLY A 86 5.69 14.12 -1.43
C GLY A 86 4.85 13.56 -0.29
N GLY A 87 3.52 13.56 -0.44
CA GLY A 87 2.63 13.07 0.60
C GLY A 87 2.80 11.58 0.95
N PHE A 88 3.11 10.73 -0.04
CA PHE A 88 3.37 9.31 0.23
C PHE A 88 4.67 9.13 1.01
N LEU A 89 5.70 9.94 0.74
CA LEU A 89 6.95 9.91 1.48
C LEU A 89 6.77 10.40 2.92
N GLU A 90 6.04 11.51 3.14
CA GLU A 90 5.76 12.02 4.50
C GLU A 90 5.02 10.96 5.34
N HIS A 91 3.96 10.37 4.78
CA HIS A 91 3.22 9.29 5.44
C HIS A 91 4.14 8.08 5.73
N ALA A 92 4.96 7.67 4.76
CA ALA A 92 5.89 6.56 4.93
C ALA A 92 6.97 6.83 5.99
N GLN A 93 7.43 8.06 6.16
CA GLN A 93 8.44 8.42 7.17
C GLN A 93 7.92 8.26 8.60
N ILE A 94 6.66 8.62 8.85
CA ILE A 94 6.00 8.42 10.14
C ILE A 94 5.89 6.91 10.42
N VAL A 95 5.39 6.14 9.46
CA VAL A 95 5.28 4.68 9.60
C VAL A 95 6.64 4.03 9.78
N TYR A 96 7.66 4.42 9.01
CA TYR A 96 9.02 3.90 9.11
C TYR A 96 9.62 4.13 10.49
N THR A 97 9.42 5.33 11.05
CA THR A 97 9.93 5.69 12.38
C THR A 97 9.35 4.82 13.47
N PHE A 98 8.06 4.49 13.37
CA PHE A 98 7.39 3.52 14.25
C PHE A 98 7.89 2.09 14.01
N ALA A 99 7.94 1.65 12.76
CA ALA A 99 8.23 0.26 12.38
C ALA A 99 9.68 -0.17 12.62
N LYS A 100 10.66 0.72 12.43
CA LYS A 100 12.10 0.35 12.44
C LYS A 100 12.56 -0.29 13.75
N GLY A 101 12.01 0.15 14.88
CA GLY A 101 12.33 -0.40 16.21
C GLY A 101 11.66 -1.74 16.48
N LEU A 102 10.50 -1.98 15.85
CA LEU A 102 9.67 -3.18 16.02
C LEU A 102 10.13 -4.35 15.14
N ARG A 103 10.94 -4.08 14.11
CA ARG A 103 11.49 -5.09 13.19
C ARG A 103 10.40 -6.04 12.62
N PRO A 104 9.45 -5.51 11.83
CA PRO A 104 8.38 -6.32 11.28
C PRO A 104 8.90 -7.47 10.42
N LYS A 105 8.18 -8.60 10.48
CA LYS A 105 8.41 -9.77 9.62
C LYS A 105 7.67 -9.64 8.30
N PHE A 106 6.52 -8.95 8.32
CA PHE A 106 5.70 -8.66 7.16
C PHE A 106 5.17 -7.23 7.24
N VAL A 107 4.93 -6.64 6.08
CA VAL A 107 4.17 -5.39 5.94
C VAL A 107 2.97 -5.64 5.03
N VAL A 108 1.80 -5.19 5.44
CA VAL A 108 0.59 -5.20 4.62
C VAL A 108 0.04 -3.79 4.57
N GLY A 109 -0.27 -3.31 3.37
CA GLY A 109 -0.85 -1.99 3.19
C GLY A 109 -2.02 -1.99 2.21
N HIS A 110 -2.92 -1.03 2.39
CA HIS A 110 -4.02 -0.76 1.47
C HIS A 110 -4.10 0.72 1.12
N SER A 111 -4.42 1.07 -0.13
CA SER A 111 -4.68 2.47 -0.53
C SER A 111 -3.46 3.38 -0.24
N LEU A 112 -3.64 4.50 0.45
CA LEU A 112 -2.56 5.34 0.97
C LEU A 112 -1.56 4.53 1.83
N GLY A 113 -2.07 3.65 2.68
CA GLY A 113 -1.25 2.74 3.47
C GLY A 113 -0.42 1.79 2.60
N ALA A 114 -0.90 1.41 1.42
CA ALA A 114 -0.14 0.64 0.44
C ALA A 114 0.97 1.45 -0.23
N ALA A 115 0.75 2.76 -0.45
CA ALA A 115 1.81 3.66 -0.90
C ALA A 115 2.98 3.69 0.11
N SER A 116 2.64 3.77 1.40
CA SER A 116 3.63 3.71 2.48
C SER A 116 4.26 2.34 2.64
N ALA A 117 3.48 1.27 2.52
CA ALA A 117 3.98 -0.09 2.58
C ALA A 117 5.06 -0.34 1.53
N GLN A 118 4.86 0.13 0.28
CA GLN A 118 5.87 0.04 -0.78
C GLN A 118 7.22 0.64 -0.35
N ILE A 119 7.20 1.85 0.22
CA ILE A 119 8.41 2.58 0.63
C ILE A 119 9.04 1.92 1.87
N VAL A 120 8.25 1.69 2.93
CA VAL A 120 8.70 1.10 4.20
C VAL A 120 9.24 -0.30 3.99
N GLY A 121 8.52 -1.14 3.24
CA GLY A 121 8.88 -2.51 2.93
C GLY A 121 10.19 -2.62 2.18
N ALA A 122 10.39 -1.79 1.15
CA ALA A 122 11.64 -1.73 0.41
C ALA A 122 12.79 -1.22 1.29
N SER A 123 12.58 -0.17 2.08
CA SER A 123 13.61 0.40 2.96
C SER A 123 14.05 -0.55 4.08
N LEU A 124 13.13 -1.35 4.63
CA LEU A 124 13.43 -2.35 5.66
C LEU A 124 13.86 -3.71 5.08
N ALA A 125 13.73 -3.90 3.77
CA ALA A 125 13.92 -5.19 3.09
C ALA A 125 13.04 -6.30 3.71
N VAL A 126 11.76 -5.99 3.95
CA VAL A 126 10.78 -6.86 4.59
C VAL A 126 9.69 -7.26 3.58
N PRO A 127 9.28 -8.54 3.53
CA PRO A 127 8.17 -8.99 2.69
C PRO A 127 6.93 -8.12 2.85
N THR A 128 6.46 -7.57 1.73
CA THR A 128 5.39 -6.57 1.73
C THR A 128 4.33 -6.90 0.70
N ILE A 129 3.05 -6.88 1.12
CA ILE A 129 1.88 -7.01 0.25
C ILE A 129 1.10 -5.69 0.27
N ALA A 130 0.95 -5.06 -0.89
CA ALA A 130 0.32 -3.76 -1.07
C ALA A 130 -0.93 -3.91 -1.96
N PHE A 131 -2.11 -3.69 -1.39
CA PHE A 131 -3.38 -3.73 -2.12
C PHE A 131 -3.82 -2.34 -2.55
N ALA A 132 -4.45 -2.24 -3.72
CA ALA A 132 -5.03 -0.98 -4.20
C ALA A 132 -4.01 0.17 -4.18
N SER A 133 -2.80 -0.15 -4.59
CA SER A 133 -1.63 0.69 -4.35
C SER A 133 -1.48 1.76 -5.45
N PRO A 134 -1.30 3.04 -5.11
CA PRO A 134 -0.95 4.07 -6.09
C PRO A 134 0.53 3.97 -6.50
N ARG A 135 0.92 4.74 -7.51
CA ARG A 135 2.31 4.85 -7.98
C ARG A 135 3.11 5.76 -7.05
N THR A 136 4.19 5.25 -6.46
CA THR A 136 4.87 5.93 -5.35
C THR A 136 6.13 6.69 -5.74
N THR A 137 6.81 6.28 -6.81
CA THR A 137 8.15 6.79 -7.14
C THR A 137 8.29 7.20 -8.59
N LYS A 138 9.11 8.23 -8.84
CA LYS A 138 9.60 8.62 -10.18
C LYS A 138 11.00 8.09 -10.49
N THR A 139 11.63 7.38 -9.55
CA THR A 139 12.96 6.81 -9.79
C THR A 139 12.87 5.72 -10.86
N ARG A 140 13.53 5.93 -12.00
CA ARG A 140 13.48 5.00 -13.14
C ARG A 140 14.19 3.67 -12.87
N THR A 141 15.25 3.70 -12.08
CA THR A 141 16.03 2.51 -11.73
C THR A 141 15.35 1.72 -10.63
N LYS A 142 15.66 0.42 -10.60
CA LYS A 142 15.27 -0.49 -9.53
C LYS A 142 15.87 -0.02 -8.21
N LEU A 143 15.03 0.22 -7.21
CA LEU A 143 15.47 0.61 -5.87
C LEU A 143 15.94 -0.61 -5.08
N ARG A 144 16.92 -0.42 -4.20
CA ARG A 144 17.34 -1.48 -3.27
C ARG A 144 16.13 -1.90 -2.43
N GLY A 145 15.91 -3.20 -2.31
CA GLY A 145 14.84 -3.75 -1.49
C GLY A 145 13.45 -3.77 -2.15
N GLU A 146 13.24 -3.14 -3.31
CA GLU A 146 11.92 -3.16 -3.97
C GLU A 146 11.49 -4.60 -4.37
N GLY A 147 12.44 -5.53 -4.49
CA GLY A 147 12.16 -6.95 -4.71
C GLY A 147 11.43 -7.66 -3.56
N TRP A 148 11.29 -7.01 -2.39
CA TRP A 148 10.49 -7.50 -1.26
C TRP A 148 9.03 -7.04 -1.31
N VAL A 149 8.63 -6.28 -2.33
CA VAL A 149 7.30 -5.69 -2.42
C VAL A 149 6.51 -6.34 -3.55
N VAL A 150 5.29 -6.77 -3.25
CA VAL A 150 4.29 -7.15 -4.24
C VAL A 150 3.06 -6.25 -4.12
N ASN A 151 2.63 -5.72 -5.26
CA ASN A 151 1.44 -4.91 -5.40
C ASN A 151 0.35 -5.74 -6.10
N VAL A 152 -0.85 -5.74 -5.54
CA VAL A 152 -2.02 -6.42 -6.08
C VAL A 152 -3.10 -5.37 -6.28
N ASN A 153 -3.34 -5.01 -7.53
CA ASN A 153 -4.24 -3.92 -7.91
C ASN A 153 -5.34 -4.45 -8.82
N ARG A 154 -6.49 -3.78 -8.85
CA ARG A 154 -7.52 -4.04 -9.87
C ARG A 154 -7.37 -3.11 -11.05
N VAL A 155 -7.70 -3.58 -12.24
CA VAL A 155 -7.62 -2.76 -13.47
C VAL A 155 -8.62 -1.61 -13.48
N ASP A 156 -9.77 -1.77 -12.83
CA ASP A 156 -10.83 -0.77 -12.71
C ASP A 156 -10.65 0.17 -11.52
N ASP A 157 -9.62 -0.05 -10.68
CA ASP A 157 -9.31 0.80 -9.54
C ASP A 157 -8.54 2.06 -9.97
N THR A 158 -9.23 3.19 -9.99
CA THR A 158 -8.66 4.47 -10.49
C THR A 158 -7.48 4.97 -9.66
N VAL A 159 -7.46 4.67 -8.36
CA VAL A 159 -6.42 5.06 -7.40
C VAL A 159 -5.11 4.35 -7.73
N ALA A 160 -5.21 3.08 -8.13
CA ALA A 160 -4.06 2.31 -8.60
C ALA A 160 -3.41 2.89 -9.87
N HIS A 161 -4.12 3.75 -10.58
CA HIS A 161 -3.67 4.44 -11.79
C HIS A 161 -3.19 5.86 -11.57
N VAL A 162 -2.98 6.30 -10.34
CA VAL A 162 -2.42 7.62 -10.05
C VAL A 162 -1.20 7.54 -9.12
N PRO A 163 -0.28 8.51 -9.21
CA PRO A 163 -0.13 9.51 -10.28
C PRO A 163 0.05 8.89 -11.68
N PRO A 164 -0.23 9.65 -12.76
CA PRO A 164 -0.15 9.12 -14.12
C PRO A 164 1.27 8.68 -14.52
N PRO A 165 1.41 7.59 -15.29
CA PRO A 165 2.71 7.05 -15.66
C PRO A 165 3.46 7.94 -16.65
N PHE A 166 2.76 8.76 -17.45
CA PHE A 166 3.40 9.72 -18.37
C PHE A 166 4.16 10.84 -17.63
N LEU A 167 3.85 11.08 -16.35
CA LEU A 167 4.64 11.95 -15.48
C LEU A 167 5.88 11.25 -14.90
N GLY A 168 6.11 9.98 -15.25
CA GLY A 168 7.25 9.17 -14.83
C GLY A 168 7.04 8.37 -13.55
N PHE A 169 5.85 8.40 -12.96
CA PHE A 169 5.54 7.63 -11.75
C PHE A 169 5.36 6.15 -12.05
N ARG A 170 5.81 5.30 -11.11
CA ARG A 170 5.65 3.84 -11.12
C ARG A 170 5.40 3.30 -9.72
N HIS A 171 4.89 2.08 -9.65
CA HIS A 171 4.90 1.26 -8.44
C HIS A 171 6.31 0.76 -8.13
N MET A 172 6.56 0.46 -6.86
CA MET A 172 7.79 -0.22 -6.39
C MET A 172 7.57 -1.72 -6.28
N GLY A 173 8.48 -2.53 -6.81
CA GLY A 173 8.41 -3.99 -6.73
C GLY A 173 7.57 -4.64 -7.81
N SER A 174 7.12 -5.87 -7.54
CA SER A 174 6.27 -6.62 -8.46
C SER A 174 4.85 -6.07 -8.47
N LEU A 175 4.18 -6.08 -9.62
CA LEU A 175 2.82 -5.58 -9.79
C LEU A 175 1.97 -6.63 -10.50
N TYR A 176 0.82 -6.95 -9.90
CA TYR A 176 -0.17 -7.84 -10.46
C TYR A 176 -1.51 -7.13 -10.58
N TRP A 177 -2.07 -7.19 -11.78
CA TRP A 177 -3.39 -6.63 -12.07
C TRP A 177 -4.45 -7.74 -12.08
N MET A 178 -5.52 -7.51 -11.33
CA MET A 178 -6.72 -8.34 -11.31
C MET A 178 -7.80 -7.64 -12.15
N ALA A 179 -8.51 -8.40 -12.96
CA ALA A 179 -9.66 -7.91 -13.70
C ALA A 179 -10.93 -8.55 -13.13
N PRO A 180 -11.86 -7.76 -12.56
CA PRO A 180 -13.19 -8.26 -12.22
C PRO A 180 -13.99 -8.58 -13.49
N ASP A 181 -15.07 -9.35 -13.36
CA ASP A 181 -16.01 -9.58 -14.47
C ASP A 181 -16.85 -8.34 -14.78
N GLU A 182 -17.24 -7.61 -13.74
CA GLU A 182 -17.99 -6.35 -13.84
C GLU A 182 -17.26 -5.26 -13.06
N PRO A 183 -17.20 -4.02 -13.57
CA PRO A 183 -16.58 -2.91 -12.86
C PRO A 183 -17.44 -2.48 -11.66
N GLU A 184 -16.80 -2.22 -10.54
CA GLU A 184 -17.44 -1.76 -9.28
C GLU A 184 -17.27 -0.24 -9.13
N VAL A 185 -17.81 0.54 -10.06
CA VAL A 185 -17.52 1.99 -10.14
C VAL A 185 -17.85 2.70 -8.83
N GLY A 186 -16.83 3.29 -8.19
CA GLY A 186 -16.95 4.07 -6.95
C GLY A 186 -16.67 3.27 -5.67
N GLU A 187 -16.73 1.95 -5.73
CA GLU A 187 -16.38 1.06 -4.62
C GLU A 187 -15.19 0.15 -4.98
N ASP A 188 -14.68 0.24 -6.21
CA ASP A 188 -13.59 -0.56 -6.79
C ASP A 188 -12.34 -0.59 -5.90
N HIS A 189 -12.11 0.50 -5.18
CA HIS A 189 -10.97 0.73 -4.31
C HIS A 189 -11.06 0.05 -2.93
N ARG A 190 -12.19 -0.55 -2.55
CA ARG A 190 -12.35 -1.16 -1.23
C ARG A 190 -11.75 -2.54 -1.16
N ILE A 191 -11.05 -2.84 -0.06
CA ILE A 191 -10.47 -4.17 0.18
C ILE A 191 -11.51 -5.29 0.11
N ASP A 192 -12.76 -5.02 0.52
CA ASP A 192 -13.86 -5.98 0.45
C ASP A 192 -14.12 -6.48 -0.97
N ASN A 193 -13.83 -5.66 -1.99
CA ASN A 193 -14.01 -6.03 -3.38
C ASN A 193 -12.76 -6.69 -3.99
N TYR A 194 -11.61 -6.62 -3.32
CA TYR A 194 -10.42 -7.39 -3.68
C TYR A 194 -10.53 -8.85 -3.19
N ILE A 195 -11.09 -9.08 -2.01
CA ILE A 195 -11.15 -10.40 -1.36
C ILE A 195 -11.86 -11.46 -2.23
N PRO A 196 -13.04 -11.21 -2.84
CA PRO A 196 -13.68 -12.18 -3.72
C PRO A 196 -12.84 -12.51 -4.96
N LEU A 197 -12.14 -11.51 -5.53
CA LEU A 197 -11.30 -11.71 -6.71
C LEU A 197 -10.12 -12.64 -6.42
N LEU A 198 -9.50 -12.51 -5.25
CA LEU A 198 -8.41 -13.39 -4.81
C LEU A 198 -8.83 -14.87 -4.74
N LYS A 199 -10.12 -15.16 -4.58
CA LYS A 199 -10.64 -16.53 -4.52
C LYS A 199 -10.88 -17.14 -5.90
N LEU A 200 -10.98 -16.34 -6.95
CA LEU A 200 -11.25 -16.82 -8.31
C LEU A 200 -10.05 -17.61 -8.83
N LYS A 201 -10.28 -18.85 -9.29
CA LYS A 201 -9.22 -19.72 -9.83
C LYS A 201 -8.35 -19.01 -10.88
N ARG A 202 -8.97 -18.33 -11.84
CA ARG A 202 -8.29 -17.59 -12.91
C ARG A 202 -7.35 -16.48 -12.41
N ILE A 203 -7.62 -15.92 -11.23
CA ILE A 203 -6.80 -14.90 -10.58
C ILE A 203 -5.68 -15.57 -9.77
N ARG A 204 -6.02 -16.62 -8.99
CA ARG A 204 -5.05 -17.41 -8.21
C ARG A 204 -3.95 -18.02 -9.07
N ASP A 205 -4.28 -18.48 -10.28
CA ASP A 205 -3.30 -19.06 -11.21
C ASP A 205 -2.28 -18.02 -11.74
N ARG A 206 -2.53 -16.72 -11.55
CA ARG A 206 -1.68 -15.61 -12.02
C ARG A 206 -0.96 -14.86 -10.90
N LEU A 207 -1.42 -14.99 -9.66
CA LEU A 207 -0.86 -14.34 -8.48
C LEU A 207 0.10 -15.26 -7.72
N PRO A 208 1.06 -14.72 -6.94
CA PRO A 208 1.68 -15.50 -5.88
C PRO A 208 0.60 -15.96 -4.89
N ALA A 209 0.63 -17.23 -4.47
CA ALA A 209 -0.23 -17.69 -3.38
C ALA A 209 0.16 -17.04 -2.03
N ALA A 210 1.46 -16.82 -1.83
CA ALA A 210 2.02 -16.19 -0.63
C ALA A 210 3.29 -15.41 -0.97
N TRP A 211 3.73 -14.57 -0.04
CA TRP A 211 4.91 -13.72 -0.18
C TRP A 211 5.79 -13.75 1.08
N PRO A 212 7.13 -13.82 0.98
CA PRO A 212 7.92 -13.95 -0.25
C PRO A 212 7.73 -15.34 -0.90
N ARG A 213 8.05 -15.46 -2.20
CA ARG A 213 7.97 -16.75 -2.94
C ARG A 213 9.11 -17.69 -2.60
#